data_AF-A0A3L7AE78-F1
#
_entry.id   AF-A0A3L7AE78-F1
#
_cell.length_a   1.000
_cell.length_b   1.000
_cell.length_c   1.000
_cell.angle_alpha   90.00
_cell.angle_beta   90.00
_cell.angle_gamma   90.00
#
_symmetry.space_group_name_H-M   'P 1'
#
loop_
_entity.id
_entity.type
_entity.pdbx_description
1 polymer ?
#
loop_
_entity_poly.entity_id
_entity_poly.type
_entity_poly.pdbx_seq_one_letter_code
_entity_poly.pdbx_strand_id
1 'polypeptide(L)'
;MVVANLDTGLFYSLGGSAPVLWEKLSAGHSGRQIAAAFSGDAASIEAAIGALIAQFQADGLLEPAEGLEAAAAALACGTFEAPSVERFDDLQGLLLVDPIHDVAEAGWPVMPDAPAS
;
A
#
# COMPACT_ATOMS: atom_id res chain seq x y z
N MET A 1 1.58 -0.39 8.01
CA MET A 1 2.20 -0.63 6.68
C MET A 1 1.91 0.56 5.79
N VAL A 2 2.77 0.88 4.81
CA VAL A 2 2.51 1.97 3.85
C VAL A 2 2.29 1.39 2.46
N VAL A 3 1.27 1.87 1.76
CA VAL A 3 0.94 1.55 0.36
C VAL A 3 0.97 2.85 -0.44
N ALA A 4 1.53 2.80 -1.66
CA ALA A 4 1.58 3.95 -2.56
C ALA A 4 0.76 3.64 -3.82
N ASN A 5 -0.16 4.54 -4.18
CA ASN A 5 -0.76 4.58 -5.50
C ASN A 5 0.13 5.47 -6.39
N LEU A 6 0.85 4.86 -7.33
CA LEU A 6 1.82 5.56 -8.18
C LEU A 6 1.15 6.36 -9.29
N ASP A 7 -0.05 5.98 -9.73
CA ASP A 7 -0.81 6.73 -10.73
C ASP A 7 -1.31 8.06 -10.17
N THR A 8 -1.71 8.07 -8.89
CA THR A 8 -2.20 9.29 -8.22
C THR A 8 -1.15 9.98 -7.35
N GLY A 9 0.01 9.36 -7.13
CA GLY A 9 1.04 9.85 -6.20
C GLY A 9 0.60 9.92 -4.73
N LEU A 10 -0.44 9.15 -4.34
CA LEU A 10 -0.98 9.18 -2.97
C LEU A 10 -0.38 8.06 -2.13
N PHE A 11 -0.15 8.36 -0.85
CA PHE A 11 0.33 7.39 0.13
C PHE A 11 -0.76 7.08 1.15
N TYR A 12 -0.81 5.83 1.57
CA TYR A 12 -1.79 5.32 2.52
C TYR A 12 -1.06 4.60 3.66
N SER A 13 -1.37 4.95 4.91
CA SER A 13 -0.94 4.19 6.09
C SER A 13 -2.07 3.26 6.52
N LEU A 14 -1.73 1.97 6.60
CA LEU A 14 -2.64 0.89 6.99
C LEU A 14 -2.36 0.46 8.44
N GLY A 15 -3.41 0.45 9.26
CA GLY A 15 -3.39 0.04 10.67
C GLY A 15 -4.46 -0.98 11.04
N GLY A 16 -4.41 -1.47 12.28
CA GLY A 16 -5.25 -2.57 12.76
C GLY A 16 -5.05 -3.83 11.91
N SER A 17 -6.15 -4.46 11.47
CA SER A 17 -6.08 -5.63 10.57
C SER A 17 -5.90 -5.32 9.09
N ALA A 18 -5.85 -4.03 8.68
CA ALA A 18 -5.71 -3.65 7.27
C ALA A 18 -4.43 -4.19 6.60
N PRO A 19 -3.24 -4.21 7.25
CA PRO A 19 -2.03 -4.74 6.63
C PRO A 19 -2.13 -6.24 6.30
N VAL A 20 -2.68 -7.04 7.22
CA VAL A 20 -2.89 -8.48 7.00
C VAL A 20 -3.89 -8.70 5.86
N LEU A 21 -4.96 -7.89 5.82
CA LEU A 21 -5.91 -7.93 4.71
C LEU A 21 -5.24 -7.68 3.36
N TRP A 22 -4.43 -6.62 3.28
CA TRP A 22 -3.72 -6.23 2.07
C TRP A 22 -2.82 -7.36 1.56
N GLU A 23 -2.01 -7.96 2.43
CA GLU A 23 -1.16 -9.09 2.07
C GLU A 23 -1.96 -10.28 1.51
N LYS A 24 -3.10 -10.61 2.13
CA LYS A 24 -3.92 -11.74 1.71
C LYS A 24 -4.68 -11.48 0.41
N LEU A 25 -5.21 -10.26 0.23
CA LEU A 25 -5.83 -9.84 -1.03
C LEU A 25 -4.80 -9.87 -2.17
N SER A 26 -3.58 -9.39 -1.91
CA SER A 26 -2.46 -9.42 -2.87
C SER A 26 -2.02 -10.85 -3.23
N ALA A 27 -2.19 -11.79 -2.30
CA ALA A 27 -1.96 -13.22 -2.53
C ALA A 27 -3.13 -13.95 -3.24
N GLY A 28 -4.19 -13.22 -3.62
CA GLY A 28 -5.33 -13.75 -4.35
C GLY A 28 -6.47 -14.32 -3.51
N HIS A 29 -6.43 -14.14 -2.18
CA HIS A 29 -7.54 -14.57 -1.34
C HIS A 29 -8.71 -13.58 -1.45
N SER A 30 -9.93 -14.11 -1.54
CA SER A 30 -11.14 -13.28 -1.51
C SER A 30 -11.40 -12.69 -0.12
N GLY A 31 -12.08 -11.54 -0.06
CA GLY A 31 -12.49 -10.92 1.20
C GLY A 31 -13.28 -11.87 2.11
N ARG A 32 -14.12 -12.75 1.53
CA ARG A 32 -14.86 -13.78 2.28
C ARG A 32 -13.94 -14.82 2.92
N GLN A 33 -12.95 -15.32 2.17
CA GLN A 33 -11.98 -16.27 2.73
C GLN A 33 -11.21 -15.64 3.89
N ILE A 34 -10.78 -14.39 3.72
CA ILE A 34 -10.05 -13.64 4.74
C ILE A 34 -10.92 -13.42 5.99
N ALA A 35 -12.18 -13.01 5.82
CA ALA A 35 -13.13 -12.82 6.92
C ALA A 35 -13.29 -14.08 7.78
N ALA A 36 -13.44 -15.24 7.13
CA ALA A 36 -13.56 -16.52 7.80
C ALA A 36 -12.29 -16.97 8.55
N ALA A 37 -11.13 -16.38 8.23
CA ALA A 37 -9.86 -16.69 8.88
C ALA A 37 -9.61 -15.87 10.15
N PHE A 38 -10.34 -14.78 10.38
CA PHE A 38 -10.20 -13.97 11.60
C PHE A 38 -11.04 -14.52 12.75
N SER A 39 -10.57 -14.30 13.98
CA SER A 39 -11.35 -14.56 15.19
C SER A 39 -12.12 -13.32 15.64
N GLY A 40 -13.43 -13.47 15.91
CA GLY A 40 -14.30 -12.40 16.40
C GLY A 40 -15.75 -12.56 15.94
N ASP A 41 -16.53 -11.48 15.96
CA ASP A 41 -17.91 -11.47 15.46
C ASP A 41 -17.92 -11.50 13.92
N ALA A 42 -18.36 -12.61 13.33
CA ALA A 42 -18.29 -12.83 11.88
C ALA A 42 -19.02 -11.75 11.07
N ALA A 43 -20.20 -11.32 11.51
CA ALA A 43 -20.99 -10.31 10.80
C ALA A 43 -20.29 -8.94 10.78
N SER A 44 -19.75 -8.51 11.91
CA SER A 44 -18.99 -7.26 12.01
C SER A 44 -17.69 -7.32 11.20
N ILE A 45 -17.00 -8.47 11.21
CA ILE A 45 -15.78 -8.69 10.43
C ILE A 45 -16.09 -8.59 8.93
N GLU A 46 -17.08 -9.33 8.43
CA GLU A 46 -17.47 -9.32 7.03
C GLU A 46 -17.87 -7.91 6.57
N ALA A 47 -18.65 -7.18 7.37
CA ALA A 47 -19.05 -5.81 7.06
C ALA A 47 -17.84 -4.85 6.99
N ALA A 48 -16.93 -4.93 7.97
CA ALA A 48 -15.74 -4.08 8.01
C ALA A 48 -14.76 -4.37 6.86
N ILE A 49 -14.55 -5.66 6.53
CA ILE A 49 -13.73 -6.08 5.40
C ILE A 49 -14.36 -5.62 4.08
N GLY A 50 -15.67 -5.78 3.92
CA GLY A 50 -16.39 -5.33 2.73
C GLY A 50 -16.27 -3.81 2.53
N ALA A 51 -16.41 -3.03 3.60
CA ALA A 51 -16.24 -1.58 3.56
C ALA A 51 -14.82 -1.17 3.17
N LEU A 52 -13.80 -1.84 3.73
CA LEU A 52 -12.39 -1.58 3.41
C LEU A 52 -12.07 -1.89 1.94
N ILE A 53 -12.55 -3.04 1.43
CA ILE A 53 -12.35 -3.41 0.02
C ILE A 53 -13.02 -2.39 -0.90
N ALA A 54 -14.23 -1.94 -0.57
CA ALA A 54 -14.91 -0.90 -1.34
C ALA A 54 -14.14 0.43 -1.33
N GLN A 55 -13.57 0.81 -0.18
CA GLN A 55 -12.71 2.00 -0.08
C GLN A 55 -11.46 1.85 -0.96
N PHE A 56 -10.75 0.73 -0.90
CA PHE A 56 -9.57 0.51 -1.74
C PHE A 56 -9.88 0.50 -3.24
N GLN A 57 -11.06 0.01 -3.65
CA GLN A 57 -11.49 0.11 -5.05
C GLN A 57 -11.77 1.57 -5.45
N ALA A 58 -12.44 2.34 -4.58
CA ALA A 58 -12.71 3.76 -4.83
C ALA A 58 -11.41 4.59 -4.91
N ASP A 59 -10.41 4.25 -4.11
CA ASP A 59 -9.08 4.88 -4.09
C ASP A 59 -8.14 4.37 -5.20
N GLY A 60 -8.63 3.47 -6.07
CA GLY A 60 -7.85 2.90 -7.19
C GLY A 60 -6.70 2.00 -6.74
N LEU A 61 -6.75 1.47 -5.52
CA LEU A 61 -5.73 0.59 -4.95
C LEU A 61 -5.97 -0.90 -5.26
N LEU A 62 -7.22 -1.28 -5.53
CA LEU A 62 -7.61 -2.64 -5.87
C LEU A 62 -8.57 -2.65 -7.06
N GLU A 63 -8.44 -3.69 -7.88
CA GLU A 63 -9.36 -3.97 -8.98
C GLU A 63 -9.97 -5.36 -8.81
N PRO A 64 -11.25 -5.56 -9.22
CA PRO A 64 -11.84 -6.88 -9.25
C PRO A 64 -11.09 -7.81 -10.20
N ALA A 65 -10.76 -9.02 -9.73
CA ALA A 65 -10.15 -10.05 -10.55
C ALA A 65 -10.98 -11.33 -10.49
N GLU A 66 -11.22 -11.94 -11.66
CA GLU A 66 -11.85 -13.25 -11.77
C GLU A 66 -10.80 -14.34 -12.03
N GLY A 67 -10.98 -15.50 -11.41
CA GLY A 67 -10.13 -16.66 -11.68
C GLY A 67 -8.70 -16.56 -11.13
N LEU A 68 -8.43 -15.68 -10.16
CA LEU A 68 -7.15 -15.71 -9.45
C LEU A 68 -7.06 -17.00 -8.65
N GLU A 69 -6.04 -17.82 -8.93
CA GLU A 69 -5.68 -18.92 -8.04
C GLU A 69 -5.02 -18.33 -6.79
N ALA A 70 -5.73 -18.39 -5.68
CA ALA A 70 -5.17 -18.04 -4.38
C ALA A 70 -3.93 -18.90 -4.12
N ALA A 71 -2.84 -18.26 -3.68
CA ALA A 71 -1.66 -18.99 -3.26
C ALA A 71 -2.02 -20.00 -2.16
N ALA A 72 -1.38 -21.17 -2.15
CA ALA A 72 -1.61 -22.21 -1.14
C ALA A 72 -1.18 -21.82 0.29
N ALA A 73 -0.78 -20.56 0.51
CA ALA A 73 -0.41 -20.02 1.79
C ALA A 73 -1.56 -20.16 2.79
N ALA A 74 -1.23 -20.49 4.04
CA ALA A 74 -2.24 -20.66 5.07
C ALA A 74 -3.02 -19.35 5.29
N LEU A 75 -4.34 -19.46 5.24
CA LEU A 75 -5.32 -18.44 5.64
C LEU A 75 -5.47 -18.49 7.17
N ALA A 76 -4.41 -18.12 7.88
CA ALA A 76 -4.46 -17.90 9.32
C ALA A 76 -4.43 -16.39 9.56
N CYS A 77 -5.54 -15.85 10.04
CA CYS A 77 -5.62 -14.48 10.53
C CYS A 77 -5.79 -14.52 12.05
N GLY A 78 -5.23 -13.53 12.76
CA GLY A 78 -5.30 -13.46 14.21
C GLY A 78 -6.67 -13.01 14.72
N THR A 79 -6.68 -12.37 15.89
CA THR A 79 -7.86 -11.63 16.36
C THR A 79 -8.12 -10.44 15.44
N PHE A 80 -9.39 -10.22 15.09
CA PHE A 80 -9.76 -9.05 14.30
C PHE A 80 -9.63 -7.76 15.11
N GLU A 81 -8.94 -6.80 14.52
CA GLU A 81 -8.86 -5.42 14.99
C GLU A 81 -9.40 -4.51 13.87
N ALA A 82 -10.28 -3.57 14.23
CA ALA A 82 -10.91 -2.68 13.27
C ALA A 82 -9.86 -2.05 12.34
N PRO A 83 -9.96 -2.25 11.01
CA PRO A 83 -8.96 -1.74 10.08
C PRO A 83 -9.03 -0.21 10.01
N SER A 84 -7.87 0.42 9.91
CA SER A 84 -7.75 1.86 9.68
C SER A 84 -6.91 2.15 8.44
N VAL A 85 -7.32 3.18 7.70
CA VAL A 85 -6.63 3.69 6.51
C VAL A 85 -6.52 5.20 6.66
N GLU A 86 -5.30 5.69 6.70
CA GLU A 86 -5.00 7.12 6.69
C GLU A 86 -4.39 7.50 5.35
N ARG A 87 -4.98 8.48 4.67
CA ARG A 87 -4.53 8.98 3.37
C ARG A 87 -3.66 10.21 3.57
N PHE A 88 -2.50 10.23 2.92
CA PHE A 88 -1.56 11.35 2.92
C PHE A 88 -1.49 11.92 1.50
N ASP A 89 -2.18 13.04 1.29
CA ASP A 89 -2.15 13.81 0.04
C ASP A 89 -1.05 14.86 0.00
N ASP A 90 -0.60 15.35 1.15
CA ASP A 90 0.45 16.39 1.23
C ASP A 90 1.83 15.90 0.75
N LEU A 91 2.09 14.58 0.76
CA LEU A 91 3.35 14.01 0.26
C LEU A 91 3.49 14.06 -1.28
N GLN A 92 2.43 14.40 -2.03
CA GLN A 92 2.57 14.74 -3.46
C GLN A 92 3.58 15.87 -3.67
N GLY A 93 3.75 16.77 -2.68
CA GLY A 93 4.72 17.86 -2.73
C GLY A 93 6.18 17.44 -2.53
N LEU A 94 6.46 16.25 -1.98
CA LEU A 94 7.82 15.80 -1.64
C LEU A 94 8.49 14.98 -2.75
N LEU A 95 7.73 14.37 -3.65
CA LEU A 95 8.25 13.72 -4.88
C LEU A 95 8.57 14.72 -6.01
N LEU A 96 8.11 15.98 -5.89
CA LEU A 96 8.49 17.08 -6.79
C LEU A 96 9.83 17.71 -6.41
N VAL A 97 10.40 17.36 -5.26
CA VAL A 97 11.75 17.79 -4.85
C VAL A 97 12.73 16.70 -5.26
N ASP A 98 12.79 16.40 -6.55
CA ASP A 98 13.93 15.68 -7.10
C ASP A 98 14.87 16.68 -7.82
N PRO A 99 15.94 17.16 -7.16
CA PRO A 99 16.87 18.12 -7.77
C PRO A 99 17.78 17.53 -8.86
N ILE A 100 17.68 16.24 -9.24
CA ILE A 100 18.56 15.65 -10.28
C ILE A 100 18.23 16.05 -11.73
N HIS A 101 17.29 16.95 -11.98
CA HIS A 101 17.03 17.45 -13.35
C HIS A 101 17.86 18.68 -13.76
N ASP A 102 18.87 19.08 -12.98
CA ASP A 102 19.89 20.04 -13.44
C ASP A 102 21.28 19.37 -13.50
N VAL A 103 21.42 18.38 -14.39
CA VAL A 103 22.75 18.09 -14.94
C VAL A 103 23.06 19.18 -15.96
N ALA A 104 23.70 20.25 -15.48
CA ALA A 104 24.66 20.93 -16.34
C ALA A 104 25.64 19.88 -16.89
N GLU A 105 26.07 20.02 -18.14
CA GLU A 105 26.84 19.05 -18.92
C GLU A 105 28.15 18.55 -18.25
N ALA A 106 28.58 19.21 -17.17
CA ALA A 106 29.65 18.78 -16.28
C ALA A 106 29.09 17.97 -15.09
N GLY A 107 29.03 16.64 -15.23
CA GLY A 107 28.59 15.74 -14.16
C GLY A 107 29.38 15.89 -12.83
N TRP A 108 28.76 15.44 -11.73
CA TRP A 108 29.38 15.39 -10.40
C TRP A 108 30.42 14.23 -10.29
N PRO A 109 31.49 14.35 -9.49
CA PRO A 109 31.98 15.52 -8.76
C PRO A 109 33.02 16.34 -9.54
N VAL A 110 32.94 17.67 -9.38
CA VAL A 110 33.97 18.61 -9.83
C VAL A 110 35.16 18.51 -8.88
N MET A 111 36.31 18.04 -9.35
CA MET A 111 37.54 18.14 -8.58
C MET A 111 37.93 19.62 -8.47
N PRO A 112 38.23 20.15 -7.27
CA PRO A 112 38.86 21.45 -7.15
C PRO A 112 40.20 21.41 -7.88
N ASP A 113 40.43 22.38 -8.77
CA ASP A 113 41.72 22.52 -9.43
C ASP A 113 42.78 22.75 -8.36
N ALA A 114 43.73 21.82 -8.24
CA ALA A 114 44.84 21.96 -7.30
C ALA A 114 45.71 23.13 -7.80
N PRO A 115 45.99 24.16 -6.98
CA PRO A 115 46.89 25.22 -7.43
C PRO A 115 48.27 24.62 -7.68
N ALA A 116 48.76 24.80 -8.90
CA ALA A 116 50.14 24.52 -9.24
C ALA A 116 51.06 25.53 -8.51
N SER A 117 52.04 24.96 -7.79
CA SER A 117 53.26 25.57 -7.21
C SER A 117 53.12 26.31 -5.87
#